data_AF-A0A957EC25-F1
#
_entry.id   AF-A0A957EC25-F1
#
_cell.length_a   1.000
_cell.length_b   1.000
_cell.length_c   1.000
_cell.angle_alpha   90.00
_cell.angle_beta   90.00
_cell.angle_gamma   90.00
#
_symmetry.space_group_name_H-M   'P 1'
#
loop_
_entity.id
_entity.type
_entity.pdbx_description
1 polymer ?
#
loop_
_entity_poly.entity_id
_entity_poly.type
_entity_poly.pdbx_seq_one_letter_code
_entity_poly.pdbx_strand_id
1 'polypeptide(L)'
;MAKAVGQHVWGKLFGEKMGSNGRSALLLTDLKPEAESDESLILRFAFVVMGTDAPLFPSFLIDDWGGEVRGLSIYNWVRENGNQFPRAEIFGFDRQGNSVQFFVRELELYAKLLCFAFPDRQAPLAEGQLVHAVLLPDEAMQAVEKIKRPSEIKRPLASARVTWWQVPADLTHFDFSLLDDAQASEFI
;
A
#
# COMPACT_ATOMS: atom_id res chain seq x y z
N MET A 1 8.11 -2.32 -21.76
CA MET A 1 8.59 -1.26 -20.84
C MET A 1 8.28 -1.70 -19.42
N ALA A 2 9.25 -1.65 -18.50
CA ALA A 2 9.02 -1.99 -17.10
C ALA A 2 8.02 -1.01 -16.47
N LYS A 3 7.16 -1.49 -15.58
CA LYS A 3 6.22 -0.67 -14.80
C LYS A 3 6.30 -1.08 -13.34
N ALA A 4 6.08 -0.15 -12.42
CA ALA A 4 5.93 -0.50 -11.02
C ALA A 4 4.80 -1.53 -10.85
N VAL A 5 4.93 -2.41 -9.87
CA VAL A 5 3.89 -3.38 -9.54
C VAL A 5 2.66 -2.66 -9.01
N GLY A 6 1.48 -3.14 -9.38
CA GLY A 6 0.19 -2.62 -8.91
C GLY A 6 -0.80 -3.76 -8.71
N GLN A 7 -1.65 -3.62 -7.70
CA GLN A 7 -2.81 -4.47 -7.42
C GLN A 7 -4.07 -3.69 -7.80
N HIS A 8 -4.90 -4.25 -8.66
CA HIS A 8 -6.22 -3.70 -8.98
C HIS A 8 -7.22 -4.04 -7.89
N VAL A 9 -8.00 -3.05 -7.46
CA VAL A 9 -9.06 -3.14 -6.46
C VAL A 9 -10.26 -2.30 -6.90
N TRP A 10 -11.44 -2.56 -6.35
CA TRP A 10 -12.55 -1.61 -6.36
C TRP A 10 -12.65 -0.88 -5.03
N GLY A 11 -13.01 0.39 -5.11
CA GLY A 11 -13.22 1.20 -3.93
C GLY A 11 -13.31 2.68 -4.22
N LYS A 12 -13.22 3.45 -3.14
CA LYS A 12 -13.26 4.90 -3.16
C LYS A 12 -12.21 5.45 -2.23
N LEU A 13 -11.56 6.52 -2.66
CA LEU A 13 -10.58 7.22 -1.84
C LEU A 13 -11.23 8.45 -1.20
N PHE A 14 -11.17 8.50 0.13
CA PHE A 14 -11.47 9.71 0.89
C PHE A 14 -10.18 10.47 1.16
N GLY A 15 -10.19 11.77 0.90
CA GLY A 15 -9.10 12.68 1.24
C GLY A 15 -9.53 13.64 2.34
N GLU A 16 -8.60 13.97 3.23
CA GLU A 16 -8.78 15.08 4.17
C GLU A 16 -8.84 16.41 3.40
N LYS A 17 -9.54 17.41 3.95
CA LYS A 17 -9.75 18.70 3.27
C LYS A 17 -8.42 19.40 2.97
N MET A 18 -8.35 20.16 1.88
CA MET A 18 -7.19 21.00 1.59
C MET A 18 -6.86 21.92 2.77
N GLY A 19 -5.59 21.93 3.20
CA GLY A 19 -5.09 22.70 4.35
C GLY A 19 -4.87 21.91 5.63
N SER A 20 -5.14 20.60 5.64
CA SER A 20 -4.86 19.68 6.75
C SER A 20 -3.57 18.86 6.55
N ASN A 21 -3.41 17.77 7.30
CA ASN A 21 -2.26 16.85 7.26
C ASN A 21 -2.18 15.99 5.97
N GLY A 22 -3.10 16.17 5.01
CA GLY A 22 -3.06 15.47 3.71
C GLY A 22 -3.33 13.97 3.81
N ARG A 23 -4.11 13.53 4.80
CA ARG A 23 -4.41 12.11 5.04
C ARG A 23 -5.42 11.58 4.02
N SER A 24 -5.36 10.27 3.78
CA SER A 24 -6.32 9.58 2.92
C SER A 24 -6.72 8.21 3.48
N ALA A 25 -7.96 7.81 3.21
CA ALA A 25 -8.54 6.53 3.62
C ALA A 25 -9.19 5.85 2.41
N LEU A 26 -8.90 4.56 2.23
CA LEU A 26 -9.45 3.73 1.15
C LEU A 26 -10.68 2.99 1.66
N LEU A 27 -11.86 3.30 1.15
CA LEU A 27 -13.01 2.40 1.20
C LEU A 27 -12.77 1.28 0.20
N LEU A 28 -12.55 0.06 0.69
CA LEU A 28 -12.26 -1.11 -0.13
C LEU A 28 -13.53 -1.95 -0.27
N THR A 29 -14.09 -2.00 -1.49
CA THR A 29 -15.31 -2.77 -1.79
C THR A 29 -14.98 -4.13 -2.41
N ASP A 30 -13.93 -4.22 -3.22
CA ASP A 30 -13.43 -5.49 -3.76
C ASP A 30 -11.90 -5.49 -3.83
N LEU A 31 -11.26 -6.52 -3.25
CA LEU A 31 -9.80 -6.69 -3.25
C LEU A 31 -9.26 -7.24 -4.58
N LYS A 32 -10.10 -7.90 -5.37
CA LYS A 32 -9.73 -8.60 -6.61
C LYS A 32 -10.89 -8.56 -7.63
N PRO A 33 -11.27 -7.37 -8.09
CA PRO A 33 -12.31 -7.26 -9.11
C PRO A 33 -11.90 -7.96 -10.41
N GLU A 34 -12.87 -8.57 -11.08
CA GLU A 34 -12.65 -9.25 -12.37
C GLU A 34 -12.63 -8.27 -13.55
N ALA A 35 -13.26 -7.10 -13.40
CA ALA A 35 -13.42 -6.11 -14.45
C ALA A 35 -13.01 -4.69 -14.02
N GLU A 36 -12.59 -3.87 -14.98
CA GLU A 36 -12.40 -2.43 -14.78
C GLU A 36 -13.75 -1.71 -14.76
N SER A 37 -13.86 -0.69 -13.91
CA SER A 37 -15.06 0.11 -13.65
C SER A 37 -14.66 1.50 -13.12
N ASP A 38 -15.63 2.40 -12.95
CA ASP A 38 -15.38 3.74 -12.35
C ASP A 38 -14.92 3.68 -10.88
N GLU A 39 -15.10 2.53 -10.22
CA GLU A 39 -14.62 2.26 -8.86
C GLU A 39 -13.19 1.68 -8.85
N SER A 40 -12.60 1.46 -10.02
CA SER A 40 -11.29 0.84 -10.13
C SER A 40 -10.20 1.76 -9.63
N LEU A 41 -9.36 1.22 -8.75
CA LEU A 41 -8.16 1.84 -8.25
C LEU A 41 -6.99 0.88 -8.40
N ILE A 42 -5.79 1.44 -8.51
CA ILE A 42 -4.55 0.67 -8.48
C ILE A 42 -3.81 0.98 -7.18
N LEU A 43 -3.59 -0.05 -6.37
CA LEU A 43 -2.72 0.03 -5.19
C LEU A 43 -1.30 -0.33 -5.59
N ARG A 44 -0.34 0.57 -5.32
CA ARG A 44 1.09 0.28 -5.44
C ARG A 44 1.73 0.33 -4.07
N PHE A 45 2.54 -0.68 -3.77
CA PHE A 45 3.19 -0.80 -2.48
C PHE A 45 4.68 -0.51 -2.65
N ALA A 46 5.22 0.39 -1.84
CA ALA A 46 6.63 0.74 -1.86
C ALA A 46 7.35 0.15 -0.65
N PHE A 47 8.57 -0.35 -0.90
CA PHE A 47 9.55 -0.59 0.16
C PHE A 47 10.07 0.76 0.68
N VAL A 48 10.60 0.75 1.90
CA VAL A 48 11.26 1.91 2.50
C VAL A 48 12.77 1.71 2.41
N VAL A 49 13.49 2.70 1.90
CA VAL A 49 14.96 2.67 1.82
C VAL A 49 15.57 2.92 3.20
N MET A 50 16.55 2.10 3.59
CA MET A 50 17.20 2.09 4.89
C MET A 50 17.74 3.47 5.29
N GLY A 51 17.46 3.86 6.54
CA GLY A 51 17.87 5.15 7.09
C GLY A 51 17.13 6.36 6.50
N THR A 52 16.05 6.13 5.74
CA THR A 52 15.21 7.18 5.14
C THR A 52 13.73 6.80 5.21
N ASP A 53 12.85 7.71 4.79
CA ASP A 53 11.44 7.41 4.51
C ASP A 53 11.14 7.34 2.99
N ALA A 54 12.18 7.20 2.17
CA ALA A 54 12.03 7.26 0.72
C ALA A 54 11.35 5.98 0.17
N PRO A 55 10.26 6.12 -0.61
CA PRO A 55 9.57 4.99 -1.21
C PRO A 55 10.32 4.46 -2.44
N LEU A 56 10.51 3.13 -2.49
CA LEU A 56 10.93 2.38 -3.66
C LEU A 56 9.77 1.55 -4.20
N PHE A 57 9.28 1.86 -5.40
CA PHE A 57 8.23 1.09 -6.09
C PHE A 57 8.85 -0.02 -6.94
N PRO A 58 8.76 -1.30 -6.56
CA PRO A 58 9.42 -2.37 -7.30
C PRO A 58 8.74 -2.62 -8.65
N SER A 59 9.52 -3.05 -9.63
CA SER A 59 9.03 -3.59 -10.91
C SER A 59 9.32 -5.09 -11.02
N PHE A 60 10.58 -5.46 -10.77
CA PHE A 60 11.05 -6.83 -10.71
C PHE A 60 12.28 -6.93 -9.80
N LEU A 61 12.61 -8.15 -9.38
CA LEU A 61 13.77 -8.47 -8.58
C LEU A 61 14.58 -9.55 -9.30
N ILE A 62 15.91 -9.47 -9.20
CA ILE A 62 16.83 -10.53 -9.60
C ILE A 62 17.53 -11.06 -8.35
N ASP A 63 17.42 -12.36 -8.09
CA ASP A 63 18.11 -13.00 -6.96
C ASP A 63 19.60 -13.24 -7.25
N ASP A 64 20.36 -13.67 -6.24
CA ASP A 64 21.80 -13.90 -6.32
C ASP A 64 22.21 -14.97 -7.35
N TRP A 65 21.25 -15.76 -7.85
CA TRP A 65 21.47 -16.81 -8.85
C TRP A 65 20.95 -16.43 -10.24
N GLY A 66 20.48 -15.18 -10.42
CA GLY A 66 19.92 -14.69 -11.68
C GLY A 66 18.44 -15.04 -11.88
N GLY A 67 17.76 -15.56 -10.86
CA GLY A 67 16.33 -15.85 -10.86
C GLY A 67 15.52 -14.55 -10.82
N GLU A 68 14.55 -14.43 -11.72
CA GLU A 68 13.73 -13.23 -11.82
C GLU A 68 12.38 -13.40 -11.09
N VAL A 69 12.04 -12.44 -10.24
CA VAL A 69 10.76 -12.39 -9.51
C VAL A 69 9.98 -11.15 -9.95
N ARG A 70 8.70 -11.34 -10.34
CA ARG A 70 7.84 -10.27 -10.88
C ARG A 70 6.49 -10.17 -10.19
N GLY A 71 5.88 -8.99 -10.27
CA GLY A 71 4.52 -8.78 -9.79
C GLY A 71 4.44 -8.81 -8.26
N LEU A 72 3.26 -9.18 -7.72
CA LEU A 72 3.02 -9.14 -6.28
C LEU A 72 3.87 -10.17 -5.48
N SER A 73 4.49 -11.15 -6.14
CA SER A 73 5.35 -12.13 -5.46
C SER A 73 6.64 -11.52 -4.93
N ILE A 74 7.10 -10.38 -5.48
CA ILE A 74 8.31 -9.66 -5.01
C ILE A 74 8.21 -9.36 -3.50
N TYR A 75 7.03 -8.93 -3.03
CA TYR A 75 6.84 -8.60 -1.62
C TYR A 75 6.93 -9.81 -0.68
N ASN A 76 6.48 -10.98 -1.14
CA ASN A 76 6.64 -12.21 -0.38
C ASN A 76 8.10 -12.66 -0.39
N TRP A 77 8.75 -12.59 -1.56
CA TRP A 77 10.15 -12.97 -1.70
C TRP A 77 11.05 -12.14 -0.78
N VAL A 78 10.93 -10.80 -0.79
CA VAL A 78 11.76 -9.92 0.06
C VAL A 78 11.56 -10.22 1.54
N ARG A 79 10.32 -10.48 1.97
CA ARG A 79 10.04 -10.83 3.36
C ARG A 79 10.69 -12.16 3.77
N GLU A 80 10.59 -13.17 2.92
CA GLU A 80 11.00 -14.54 3.24
C GLU A 80 12.51 -14.74 3.10
N ASN A 81 13.13 -14.01 2.17
CA ASN A 81 14.48 -14.25 1.69
C ASN A 81 15.43 -13.05 1.88
N GLY A 82 14.92 -11.86 2.23
CA GLY A 82 15.71 -10.63 2.18
C GLY A 82 16.93 -10.59 3.11
N ASN A 83 16.87 -11.31 4.24
CA ASN A 83 18.03 -11.44 5.14
C ASN A 83 19.11 -12.38 4.58
N GLN A 84 18.71 -13.41 3.82
CA GLN A 84 19.60 -14.43 3.28
C GLN A 84 20.26 -13.98 1.97
N PHE A 85 19.59 -13.12 1.20
CA PHE A 85 20.06 -12.62 -0.09
C PHE A 85 20.14 -11.08 -0.09
N PRO A 86 21.05 -10.50 0.72
CA PRO A 86 21.21 -9.05 0.82
C PRO A 86 21.71 -8.40 -0.48
N ARG A 87 22.21 -9.20 -1.44
CA ARG A 87 22.75 -8.75 -2.73
C ARG A 87 21.76 -8.90 -3.89
N ALA A 88 20.57 -9.43 -3.64
CA ALA A 88 19.53 -9.45 -4.66
C ALA A 88 19.18 -8.01 -5.05
N GLU A 89 18.89 -7.81 -6.32
CA GLU A 89 18.69 -6.50 -6.91
C GLU A 89 17.21 -6.25 -7.15
N ILE A 90 16.70 -5.12 -6.66
CA ILE A 90 15.36 -4.64 -6.95
C ILE A 90 15.48 -3.51 -7.98
N PHE A 91 14.86 -3.75 -9.12
CA PHE A 91 14.68 -2.74 -10.16
C PHE A 91 13.29 -2.14 -10.00
N GLY A 92 13.23 -0.82 -9.97
CA GLY A 92 11.99 -0.12 -9.67
C GLY A 92 12.05 1.34 -10.00
N PHE A 93 11.24 2.10 -9.29
CA PHE A 93 11.05 3.52 -9.50
C PHE A 93 11.01 4.27 -8.19
N ASP A 94 11.55 5.49 -8.18
CA ASP A 94 11.36 6.43 -7.08
C ASP A 94 9.97 7.10 -7.13
N ARG A 95 9.72 8.05 -6.21
CA ARG A 95 8.45 8.78 -6.11
C ARG A 95 8.16 9.64 -7.34
N GLN A 96 9.18 10.06 -8.08
CA GLN A 96 9.10 10.89 -9.27
C GLN A 96 8.93 10.05 -10.55
N GLY A 97 9.08 8.72 -10.46
CA GLY A 97 9.00 7.82 -11.61
C GLY A 97 10.32 7.60 -12.31
N ASN A 98 11.44 8.04 -11.75
CA ASN A 98 12.76 7.73 -12.31
C ASN A 98 13.10 6.27 -12.04
N SER A 99 13.70 5.59 -13.02
CA SER A 99 14.19 4.23 -12.83
C SER A 99 15.36 4.22 -11.85
N VAL A 100 15.28 3.31 -10.88
CA VAL A 100 16.30 3.12 -9.84
C VAL A 100 16.58 1.63 -9.65
N GLN A 101 17.74 1.34 -9.10
CA GLN A 101 18.19 0.00 -8.73
C GLN A 101 18.73 0.07 -7.30
N PHE A 102 18.28 -0.87 -6.47
CA PHE A 102 18.72 -1.02 -5.09
C PHE A 102 19.04 -2.48 -4.80
N PHE A 103 20.03 -2.73 -3.94
CA PHE A 103 20.19 -4.02 -3.29
C PHE A 103 19.18 -4.18 -2.16
N VAL A 104 18.76 -5.42 -1.90
CA VAL A 104 17.80 -5.72 -0.82
C VAL A 104 18.30 -5.27 0.56
N ARG A 105 19.61 -5.30 0.82
CA ARG A 105 20.21 -4.77 2.07
C ARG A 105 20.04 -3.27 2.27
N GLU A 106 19.65 -2.53 1.24
CA GLU A 106 19.41 -1.09 1.30
C GLU A 106 17.96 -0.78 1.66
N LEU A 107 17.14 -1.79 1.98
CA LEU A 107 15.76 -1.63 2.43
C LEU A 107 15.65 -1.77 3.95
N GLU A 108 14.70 -1.06 4.54
CA GLU A 108 14.18 -1.39 5.87
C GLU A 108 13.33 -2.67 5.80
N LEU A 109 13.96 -3.85 5.88
CA LEU A 109 13.30 -5.15 5.66
C LEU A 109 12.11 -5.43 6.59
N TYR A 110 12.09 -4.81 7.76
CA TYR A 110 11.04 -4.98 8.77
C TYR A 110 10.02 -3.84 8.77
N ALA A 111 10.23 -2.78 7.98
CA ALA A 111 9.25 -1.71 7.85
C ALA A 111 7.98 -2.22 7.16
N LYS A 112 6.83 -1.71 7.62
CA LYS A 112 5.57 -1.90 6.89
C LYS A 112 5.66 -1.18 5.54
N LEU A 113 5.05 -1.78 4.51
CA LEU A 113 5.05 -1.21 3.15
C LEU A 113 4.24 0.10 3.12
N LEU A 114 4.69 1.09 2.36
CA LEU A 114 3.88 2.26 2.07
C LEU A 114 2.85 1.88 1.00
N CYS A 115 1.57 2.17 1.22
CA CYS A 115 0.49 1.86 0.28
C CYS A 115 0.02 3.14 -0.39
N PHE A 116 0.09 3.20 -1.71
CA PHE A 116 -0.38 4.33 -2.50
C PHE A 116 -1.54 3.91 -3.40
N ALA A 117 -2.60 4.72 -3.43
CA ALA A 117 -3.73 4.54 -4.32
C ALA A 117 -3.60 5.47 -5.55
N PHE A 118 -3.96 4.93 -6.71
CA PHE A 118 -3.93 5.61 -8.00
C PHE A 118 -5.27 5.39 -8.72
N PRO A 119 -5.75 6.38 -9.51
CA PRO A 119 -6.97 6.23 -10.28
C PRO A 119 -6.83 5.17 -11.38
N ASP A 120 -5.63 4.99 -11.95
CA ASP A 120 -5.39 4.00 -13.00
C ASP A 120 -3.92 3.57 -13.08
N ARG A 121 -3.60 2.67 -14.02
CA ARG A 121 -2.25 2.10 -14.19
C ARG A 121 -1.24 3.05 -14.85
N GLN A 122 -1.69 4.07 -15.58
CA GLN A 122 -0.85 5.06 -16.27
C GLN A 122 -0.60 6.31 -15.43
N ALA A 123 -1.39 6.55 -14.38
CA ALA A 123 -1.20 7.65 -13.44
C ALA A 123 0.28 7.76 -13.01
N PRO A 124 0.90 8.96 -13.13
CA PRO A 124 2.28 9.18 -12.72
C PRO A 124 2.49 8.78 -11.27
N LEU A 125 3.64 8.17 -10.94
CA LEU A 125 3.93 7.79 -9.56
C LEU A 125 3.77 9.00 -8.64
N ALA A 126 4.27 10.18 -9.07
CA ALA A 126 4.15 11.52 -8.46
C ALA A 126 2.75 11.83 -7.87
N GLU A 127 1.68 11.32 -8.47
CA GLU A 127 0.30 11.68 -8.14
C GLU A 127 -0.38 10.68 -7.18
N GLY A 128 0.28 9.58 -6.84
CA GLY A 128 -0.27 8.57 -5.92
C GLY A 128 -0.53 9.12 -4.53
N GLN A 129 -1.70 8.82 -3.97
CA GLN A 129 -2.07 9.24 -2.63
C GLN A 129 -1.69 8.17 -1.61
N LEU A 130 -0.93 8.55 -0.57
CA LEU A 130 -0.55 7.64 0.51
C LEU A 130 -1.80 7.29 1.33
N VAL A 131 -2.13 6.00 1.40
CA VAL A 131 -3.25 5.46 2.16
C VAL A 131 -2.85 5.27 3.62
N HIS A 132 -3.64 5.83 4.53
CA HIS A 132 -3.40 5.75 5.98
C HIS A 132 -4.39 4.79 6.68
N ALA A 133 -5.58 4.63 6.11
CA ALA A 133 -6.63 3.77 6.63
C ALA A 133 -7.26 2.95 5.50
N VAL A 134 -7.62 1.71 5.80
CA VAL A 134 -8.48 0.87 4.96
C VAL A 134 -9.80 0.67 5.70
N LEU A 135 -10.88 1.04 5.03
CA LEU A 135 -12.25 0.97 5.51
C LEU A 135 -12.94 -0.19 4.80
N LEU A 136 -13.53 -1.10 5.58
CA LEU A 136 -14.25 -2.26 5.08
C LEU A 136 -15.74 -2.04 5.34
N PRO A 137 -16.57 -1.91 4.30
CA PRO A 137 -18.00 -1.71 4.46
C PRO A 137 -18.67 -2.97 5.03
N ASP A 138 -19.60 -2.77 5.96
CA ASP A 138 -20.48 -3.81 6.50
C ASP A 138 -21.90 -3.25 6.68
N GLU A 139 -22.90 -3.98 6.18
CA GLU A 139 -24.32 -3.62 6.29
C GLU A 139 -24.84 -3.69 7.73
N ALA A 140 -24.21 -4.51 8.59
CA ALA A 140 -24.60 -4.65 9.99
C ALA A 140 -24.09 -3.51 10.89
N MET A 141 -23.16 -2.68 10.40
CA MET A 141 -22.52 -1.64 11.19
C MET A 141 -23.28 -0.32 11.13
N GLN A 142 -23.46 0.31 12.30
CA GLN A 142 -24.10 1.63 12.43
C GLN A 142 -23.09 2.76 12.69
N ALA A 143 -21.86 2.42 13.07
CA ALA A 143 -20.80 3.37 13.40
C ALA A 143 -19.45 2.87 12.90
N VAL A 144 -18.48 3.77 12.80
CA VAL A 144 -17.12 3.45 12.40
C VAL A 144 -16.35 2.88 13.59
N GLU A 145 -15.70 1.73 13.40
CA GLU A 145 -14.94 1.05 14.45
C GLU A 145 -13.54 0.64 13.97
N LYS A 146 -12.51 0.88 14.80
CA LYS A 146 -11.15 0.38 14.54
C LYS A 146 -11.13 -1.12 14.79
N ILE A 147 -10.71 -1.89 13.80
CA ILE A 147 -10.61 -3.34 13.89
C ILE A 147 -9.16 -3.80 13.74
N LYS A 148 -8.92 -5.07 14.06
CA LYS A 148 -7.69 -5.74 13.63
C LYS A 148 -7.79 -6.04 12.13
N ARG A 149 -6.62 -6.14 11.47
CA ARG A 149 -6.55 -6.59 10.08
C ARG A 149 -7.29 -7.93 9.92
N PRO A 150 -8.25 -8.06 8.99
CA PRO A 150 -8.86 -9.34 8.71
C PRO A 150 -7.88 -10.39 8.18
N SER A 151 -8.23 -11.66 8.35
CA SER A 151 -7.33 -12.80 8.09
C SER A 151 -7.22 -13.19 6.60
N GLU A 152 -8.25 -12.84 5.84
CA GLU A 152 -8.43 -13.03 4.41
C GLU A 152 -7.59 -12.06 3.60
N ILE A 153 -7.28 -10.88 4.15
CA ILE A 153 -6.37 -9.92 3.52
C ILE A 153 -4.98 -10.52 3.44
N LYS A 154 -4.49 -10.71 2.21
CA LYS A 154 -3.15 -11.24 1.93
C LYS A 154 -2.17 -10.13 1.59
N ARG A 155 -0.89 -10.48 1.52
CA ARG A 155 0.16 -9.57 1.07
C ARG A 155 -0.05 -9.19 -0.40
N PRO A 156 0.40 -7.99 -0.82
CA PRO A 156 1.15 -7.01 -0.02
C PRO A 156 0.32 -6.16 0.95
N LEU A 157 -1.00 -6.01 0.73
CA LEU A 157 -1.85 -5.14 1.55
C LEU A 157 -1.83 -5.50 3.04
N ALA A 158 -1.75 -6.79 3.36
CA ALA A 158 -1.64 -7.27 4.73
C ALA A 158 -0.40 -6.80 5.51
N SER A 159 0.64 -6.33 4.81
CA SER A 159 1.89 -5.79 5.35
C SER A 159 1.98 -4.26 5.22
N ALA A 160 0.93 -3.60 4.72
CA ALA A 160 0.93 -2.15 4.51
C ALA A 160 0.86 -1.38 5.84
N ARG A 161 1.45 -0.18 5.85
CA ARG A 161 1.41 0.79 6.96
C ARG A 161 0.06 1.51 6.98
N VAL A 162 -1.00 0.76 7.27
CA VAL A 162 -2.38 1.24 7.34
C VAL A 162 -3.04 0.79 8.65
N THR A 163 -4.04 1.56 9.08
CA THR A 163 -5.01 1.15 10.10
C THR A 163 -6.24 0.51 9.44
N TRP A 164 -6.93 -0.36 10.16
CA TRP A 164 -8.07 -1.12 9.65
C TRP A 164 -9.33 -0.72 10.38
N TRP A 165 -10.39 -0.48 9.63
CA TRP A 165 -11.66 0.01 10.15
C TRP A 165 -12.82 -0.72 9.50
N GLN A 166 -13.86 -0.97 10.28
CA GLN A 166 -15.15 -1.41 9.78
C GLN A 166 -16.09 -0.21 9.78
N VAL A 167 -16.85 -0.04 8.71
CA VAL A 167 -17.67 1.16 8.48
C VAL A 167 -19.06 0.78 7.95
N PRO A 168 -20.08 1.62 8.17
CA PRO A 168 -21.37 1.44 7.51
C PRO A 168 -21.21 1.38 5.99
N ALA A 169 -21.99 0.51 5.34
CA ALA A 169 -21.92 0.33 3.88
C ALA A 169 -22.29 1.60 3.09
N ASP A 170 -23.06 2.51 3.68
CA ASP A 170 -23.50 3.79 3.11
C ASP A 170 -22.58 4.97 3.49
N LEU A 171 -21.38 4.71 4.02
CA LEU A 171 -20.44 5.75 4.44
C LEU A 171 -20.12 6.73 3.31
N THR A 172 -20.51 7.99 3.47
CA THR A 172 -20.24 9.06 2.49
C THR A 172 -19.02 9.92 2.83
N HIS A 173 -18.61 9.92 4.09
CA HIS A 173 -17.48 10.70 4.62
C HIS A 173 -16.78 9.93 5.74
N PHE A 174 -15.45 10.05 5.82
CA PHE A 174 -14.65 9.49 6.91
C PHE A 174 -14.07 10.62 7.77
N ASP A 175 -14.30 10.53 9.09
CA ASP A 175 -13.73 11.47 10.06
C ASP A 175 -12.26 11.11 10.33
N PHE A 176 -11.35 11.95 9.85
CA PHE A 176 -9.91 11.73 9.98
C PHE A 176 -9.36 11.97 11.38
N SER A 177 -10.11 12.62 12.28
CA SER A 177 -9.69 12.77 13.68
C SER A 177 -9.55 11.43 14.41
N LEU A 178 -10.30 10.41 13.98
CA LEU A 178 -10.23 9.04 14.48
C LEU A 178 -8.83 8.41 14.28
N LEU A 179 -8.06 8.88 13.30
CA LEU A 179 -6.69 8.39 13.09
C LEU A 179 -5.70 8.94 14.13
N ASP A 180 -5.95 10.13 14.67
CA ASP A 180 -5.10 10.73 15.71
C ASP A 180 -5.26 9.96 17.02
N ASP A 181 -6.51 9.67 17.40
CA ASP A 181 -6.85 8.88 18.58
C ASP A 181 -6.28 7.46 18.49
N ALA A 182 -6.31 6.88 17.29
CA ALA A 182 -5.80 5.55 17.01
C ALA A 182 -4.27 5.44 17.10
N GLN A 183 -3.54 6.54 16.86
CA GLN A 183 -2.08 6.61 17.02
C GLN A 183 -1.69 6.84 18.49
N ALA A 184 -2.44 7.67 19.22
CA ALA A 184 -2.19 7.95 20.63
C ALA A 184 -2.33 6.69 21.52
N SER A 185 -3.22 5.76 21.15
CA SER A 185 -3.48 4.52 21.88
C SER A 185 -2.48 3.38 21.62
N GLU A 186 -1.50 3.56 20.72
CA GLU A 186 -0.39 2.61 20.52
C GLU A 186 0.82 2.89 21.44
N PHE A 187 0.79 3.97 22.23
CA PHE A 187 1.87 4.43 23.12
C PHE A 187 1.55 4.28 24.63
N ILE A 188 0.46 3.59 25.00
CA ILE A 188 0.10 3.24 26.39
C ILE A 188 0.17 1.73 26.54
#